data_AF-A0A943FZ87-F1
#
_entry.id   AF-A0A943FZ87-F1
#
_cell.length_a   1.000
_cell.length_b   1.000
_cell.length_c   1.000
_cell.angle_alpha   90.00
_cell.angle_beta   90.00
_cell.angle_gamma   90.00
#
_symmetry.space_group_name_H-M   'P 1'
#
loop_
_entity.id
_entity.type
_entity.pdbx_description
1 polymer ?
#
loop_
_entity_poly.entity_id
_entity_poly.type
_entity_poly.pdbx_seq_one_letter_code
_entity_poly.pdbx_strand_id
1 'polypeptide(L)'
;MSMALGSVSISTFIPGELEDLTGTVSIIPFTRAEIERLANKKAYPDGQLVYTARATFSYKSSEILTLPATVDYVKLSGGTYDSWVQDSYHVPEGTKLTRGSSFRTNTSSYYAKITFSEDGTLRFDGYDASNKVDTASLNVEGYHYY
;
A
#
# COMPACT_ATOMS: atom_id res chain seq x y z
N MET A 1 -41.34 -33.25 -1.11
CA MET A 1 -41.23 -31.99 -0.34
C MET A 1 -40.95 -30.88 -1.31
N SER A 2 -41.87 -29.94 -1.48
CA SER A 2 -41.73 -28.79 -2.40
C SER A 2 -41.38 -27.55 -1.57
N MET A 3 -40.29 -26.87 -1.88
CA MET A 3 -39.93 -25.60 -1.24
C MET A 3 -40.65 -24.46 -1.97
N ALA A 4 -41.53 -23.74 -1.26
CA ALA A 4 -42.18 -22.55 -1.77
C ALA A 4 -41.17 -21.39 -1.81
N LEU A 5 -40.92 -20.83 -3.00
CA LEU A 5 -40.27 -19.53 -3.13
C LEU A 5 -41.23 -18.47 -2.57
N GLY A 6 -40.84 -17.83 -1.47
CA GLY A 6 -41.52 -16.64 -0.97
C GLY A 6 -41.47 -15.54 -2.03
N SER A 7 -42.64 -15.13 -2.50
CA SER A 7 -42.81 -13.98 -3.38
C SER A 7 -42.35 -12.71 -2.67
N VAL A 8 -41.38 -12.00 -3.24
CA VAL A 8 -41.05 -10.64 -2.83
C VAL A 8 -42.04 -9.70 -3.54
N SER A 9 -43.05 -9.21 -2.81
CA SER A 9 -43.89 -8.10 -3.29
C SER A 9 -43.10 -6.80 -3.16
N ILE A 10 -42.68 -6.23 -4.29
CA ILE A 10 -42.17 -4.87 -4.34
C ILE A 10 -43.39 -3.95 -4.44
N SER A 11 -43.84 -3.43 -3.30
CA SER A 11 -44.87 -2.39 -3.26
C SER A 11 -44.28 -1.12 -3.87
N THR A 12 -44.89 -0.60 -4.93
CA THR A 12 -44.47 0.65 -5.56
C THR A 12 -45.05 1.79 -4.73
N PHE A 13 -44.23 2.43 -3.91
CA PHE A 13 -44.67 3.57 -3.10
C PHE A 13 -44.75 4.83 -3.98
N ILE A 14 -45.86 5.55 -3.88
CA ILE A 14 -45.99 6.88 -4.47
C ILE A 14 -45.16 7.84 -3.61
N PRO A 15 -44.29 8.70 -4.20
CA PRO A 15 -43.34 9.52 -3.44
C PRO A 15 -43.94 10.38 -2.31
N GLY A 16 -45.22 10.73 -2.41
CA GLY A 16 -45.92 11.56 -1.41
C GLY A 16 -46.31 10.85 -0.11
N GLU A 17 -46.30 9.51 -0.04
CA GLU A 17 -46.73 8.77 1.16
C GLU A 17 -45.57 8.41 2.11
N LEU A 18 -44.33 8.70 1.72
CA LEU A 18 -43.13 8.44 2.52
C LEU A 18 -42.76 9.58 3.47
N GLU A 19 -43.30 10.78 3.26
CA GLU A 19 -42.97 11.94 4.10
C GLU A 19 -43.65 11.88 5.49
N ASP A 20 -44.80 11.21 5.60
CA ASP A 20 -45.63 11.25 6.81
C ASP A 20 -45.36 10.10 7.81
N LEU A 21 -44.63 9.04 7.41
CA LEU A 21 -44.46 7.85 8.26
C LEU A 21 -43.06 7.64 8.86
N THR A 22 -42.03 8.36 8.38
CA THR A 22 -40.67 8.20 8.89
C THR A 22 -40.02 9.56 9.00
N GLY A 23 -40.02 10.15 10.20
CA GLY A 23 -39.33 11.41 10.47
C GLY A 23 -37.97 11.41 9.77
N THR A 24 -37.82 12.33 8.81
CA THR A 24 -36.68 12.51 7.89
C THR A 24 -35.62 11.41 7.99
N VAL A 25 -35.89 10.23 7.39
CA VAL A 25 -34.80 9.28 7.13
C VAL A 25 -33.94 9.95 6.06
N SER A 26 -32.88 10.61 6.48
CA SER A 26 -31.87 11.16 5.58
C SER A 26 -31.11 9.99 4.96
N ILE A 27 -31.65 9.45 3.88
CA ILE A 27 -30.96 8.47 3.04
C ILE A 27 -29.94 9.28 2.25
N ILE A 28 -28.67 9.26 2.65
CA ILE A 28 -27.58 9.80 1.84
C ILE A 28 -27.49 8.90 0.60
N PRO A 29 -27.82 9.38 -0.61
CA PRO A 29 -27.70 8.56 -1.80
C PRO A 29 -26.22 8.40 -2.13
N PHE A 30 -25.71 7.18 -2.06
CA PHE A 30 -24.40 6.85 -2.59
C PHE A 30 -24.53 6.46 -4.06
N THR A 31 -23.63 6.97 -4.89
CA THR A 31 -23.42 6.48 -6.25
C THR A 31 -22.87 5.06 -6.22
N ARG A 32 -23.08 4.31 -7.30
CA ARG A 32 -22.48 2.97 -7.47
C ARG A 32 -20.96 2.99 -7.28
N ALA A 33 -20.29 4.02 -7.81
CA ALA A 33 -18.85 4.19 -7.68
C ALA A 33 -18.41 4.39 -6.21
N GLU A 34 -19.18 5.12 -5.40
CA GLU A 34 -18.90 5.28 -3.98
C GLU A 34 -19.08 3.98 -3.20
N ILE A 35 -20.12 3.19 -3.52
CA ILE A 35 -20.34 1.86 -2.93
C ILE A 35 -19.18 0.92 -3.29
N GLU A 36 -18.78 0.89 -4.57
CA GLU A 36 -17.65 0.07 -5.03
C GLU A 36 -16.34 0.49 -4.35
N ARG A 37 -16.07 1.79 -4.21
CA ARG A 37 -14.90 2.29 -3.49
C ARG A 37 -14.91 1.87 -2.02
N LEU A 38 -16.05 1.98 -1.34
CA LEU A 38 -16.19 1.59 0.06
C LEU A 38 -16.02 0.07 0.24
N ALA A 39 -16.59 -0.73 -0.67
CA ALA A 39 -16.44 -2.17 -0.68
C ALA A 39 -14.97 -2.58 -0.93
N ASN A 40 -14.31 -1.96 -1.90
CA ASN A 40 -12.91 -2.24 -2.23
C ASN A 40 -11.96 -1.83 -1.10
N LYS A 41 -12.17 -0.65 -0.49
CA LYS A 41 -11.40 -0.21 0.68
C LYS A 41 -11.55 -1.16 1.87
N LYS A 42 -12.74 -1.76 2.04
CA LYS A 42 -12.98 -2.76 3.07
C LYS A 42 -12.32 -4.11 2.75
N ALA A 43 -12.41 -4.55 1.50
CA ALA A 43 -11.82 -5.82 1.06
C ALA A 43 -10.28 -5.76 1.03
N TYR A 44 -9.72 -4.60 0.72
CA TYR A 44 -8.29 -4.37 0.54
C TYR A 44 -7.85 -3.14 1.36
N PRO A 45 -7.69 -3.28 2.68
CA PRO A 45 -7.35 -2.14 3.56
C PRO A 45 -6.00 -1.50 3.22
N ASP A 46 -5.06 -2.29 2.68
CA ASP A 46 -3.77 -1.84 2.17
C ASP A 46 -3.77 -1.62 0.63
N GLY A 47 -4.90 -1.78 -0.05
CA GLY A 47 -4.96 -1.85 -1.51
C GLY A 47 -4.60 -3.23 -2.07
N GLN A 48 -4.60 -3.34 -3.40
CA GLN A 48 -4.27 -4.58 -4.10
C GLN A 48 -2.76 -4.76 -4.21
N LEU A 49 -2.24 -5.91 -3.77
CA LEU A 49 -0.85 -6.27 -4.05
C LEU A 49 -0.70 -6.60 -5.55
N VAL A 50 0.14 -5.84 -6.25
CA VAL A 50 0.34 -5.97 -7.71
C VAL A 50 1.80 -6.17 -8.11
N TYR A 51 2.73 -6.08 -7.16
CA TYR A 51 4.16 -6.27 -7.41
C TYR A 51 4.85 -6.86 -6.18
N THR A 52 5.79 -7.77 -6.38
CA THR A 52 6.69 -8.26 -5.33
C THR A 52 8.11 -8.38 -5.85
N ALA A 53 9.10 -8.06 -5.01
CA ALA A 53 10.51 -8.25 -5.31
C ALA A 53 11.32 -8.36 -4.02
N ARG A 54 12.62 -8.66 -4.17
CA ARG A 54 13.61 -8.56 -3.11
C ARG A 54 14.78 -7.72 -3.60
N ALA A 55 15.16 -6.71 -2.83
CA ALA A 55 16.26 -5.79 -3.15
C ALA A 55 17.45 -6.06 -2.23
N THR A 56 18.67 -6.11 -2.76
CA THR A 56 19.91 -6.26 -1.95
C THR A 56 20.89 -5.16 -2.31
N PHE A 57 21.34 -4.41 -1.31
CA PHE A 57 22.20 -3.23 -1.52
C PHE A 57 23.30 -3.14 -0.46
N SER A 58 24.35 -2.40 -0.79
CA SER A 58 25.48 -2.12 0.12
C SER A 58 26.14 -0.78 -0.21
N TYR A 59 27.30 -0.50 0.39
CA TYR A 59 28.03 0.74 0.18
C TYR A 59 28.33 0.99 -1.30
N LYS A 60 27.73 2.05 -1.86
CA LYS A 60 27.87 2.43 -3.29
C LYS A 60 27.49 1.32 -4.28
N SER A 61 26.81 0.27 -3.83
CA SER A 61 26.23 -0.77 -4.67
C SER A 61 24.72 -0.73 -4.48
N SER A 62 24.08 0.15 -5.26
CA SER A 62 22.65 0.40 -5.18
C SER A 62 21.86 -0.66 -5.93
N GLU A 63 20.70 -1.04 -5.38
CA GLU A 63 19.70 -1.83 -6.09
C GLU A 63 18.67 -0.88 -6.72
N ILE A 64 18.27 -1.15 -7.95
CA ILE A 64 17.32 -0.31 -8.69
C ILE A 64 16.25 -1.21 -9.31
N LEU A 65 15.02 -1.04 -8.84
CA LEU A 65 13.86 -1.75 -9.36
C LEU A 65 13.00 -0.78 -10.18
N THR A 66 12.51 -1.22 -11.33
CA THR A 66 11.52 -0.48 -12.12
C THR A 66 10.15 -1.07 -11.85
N LEU A 67 9.28 -0.29 -11.21
CA LEU A 67 7.96 -0.73 -10.82
C LEU A 67 6.92 -0.36 -11.88
N PRO A 68 5.87 -1.18 -12.08
CA PRO A 68 4.75 -0.84 -12.94
C PRO A 68 4.11 0.51 -12.58
N ALA A 69 3.55 1.20 -13.57
CA ALA A 69 2.85 2.47 -13.36
C ALA A 69 1.62 2.33 -12.43
N THR A 70 1.06 1.13 -12.32
CA THR A 70 -0.07 0.81 -11.43
C THR A 70 0.30 0.77 -9.95
N VAL A 71 1.59 0.79 -9.58
CA VAL A 71 1.99 0.80 -8.17
C VAL A 71 1.93 2.24 -7.63
N ASP A 72 1.06 2.48 -6.65
CA ASP A 72 0.90 3.78 -6.00
C ASP A 72 1.88 3.95 -4.83
N TYR A 73 2.11 2.87 -4.08
CA TYR A 73 3.03 2.87 -2.95
C TYR A 73 3.69 1.49 -2.77
N VAL A 74 4.80 1.46 -2.05
CA VAL A 74 5.48 0.23 -1.65
C VAL A 74 5.47 0.07 -0.14
N LYS A 75 5.41 -1.17 0.32
CA LYS A 75 5.62 -1.57 1.71
C LYS A 75 6.89 -2.42 1.78
N LEU A 76 7.78 -2.07 2.69
CA LEU A 76 9.05 -2.75 2.91
C LEU A 76 8.95 -3.65 4.14
N SER A 77 9.45 -4.87 4.01
CA SER A 77 9.32 -5.92 5.04
C SER A 77 10.46 -6.93 4.96
N GLY A 78 10.55 -7.81 5.96
CA GLY A 78 11.42 -8.99 5.92
C GLY A 78 12.89 -8.64 5.73
N GLY A 79 13.33 -7.58 6.39
CA GLY A 79 14.70 -7.08 6.34
C GLY A 79 15.71 -8.10 6.87
N THR A 80 16.77 -8.33 6.12
CA THR A 80 17.95 -9.10 6.53
C THR A 80 19.15 -8.17 6.43
N TYR A 81 19.91 -8.03 7.50
CA TYR A 81 21.01 -7.09 7.60
C TYR A 81 22.24 -7.83 8.07
N ASP A 82 23.39 -7.58 7.44
CA ASP A 82 24.64 -7.96 8.07
C ASP A 82 24.79 -7.22 9.40
N SER A 83 25.34 -7.91 10.41
CA SER A 83 25.51 -7.38 11.77
C SER A 83 26.30 -6.07 11.83
N TRP A 84 27.22 -5.83 10.89
CA TRP A 84 28.06 -4.63 10.88
C TRP A 84 27.36 -3.39 10.33
N VAL A 85 26.28 -3.57 9.56
CA VAL A 85 25.52 -2.45 8.96
C VAL A 85 24.09 -2.37 9.48
N GLN A 86 23.69 -3.26 10.38
CA GLN A 86 22.32 -3.30 10.92
C GLN A 86 21.92 -1.92 11.48
N ASP A 87 22.74 -1.28 12.31
CA ASP A 87 22.40 0.02 12.89
C ASP A 87 22.33 1.14 11.83
N SER A 88 23.11 1.03 10.76
CA SER A 88 23.13 1.98 9.65
C SER A 88 21.94 1.80 8.70
N TYR A 89 21.58 0.56 8.40
CA TYR A 89 20.67 0.20 7.29
C TYR A 89 19.30 -0.30 7.76
N HIS A 90 19.06 -0.46 9.05
CA HIS A 90 17.80 -1.01 9.55
C HIS A 90 16.58 -0.15 9.15
N VAL A 91 15.72 -0.74 8.33
CA VAL A 91 14.43 -0.19 7.94
C VAL A 91 13.36 -0.83 8.83
N PRO A 92 12.52 -0.04 9.52
CA PRO A 92 11.43 -0.57 10.32
C PRO A 92 10.46 -1.41 9.48
N GLU A 93 9.98 -2.50 10.06
CA GLU A 93 9.04 -3.41 9.41
C GLU A 93 7.75 -2.67 9.02
N GLY A 94 7.28 -2.90 7.78
CA GLY A 94 6.07 -2.27 7.26
C GLY A 94 6.24 -0.81 6.83
N THR A 95 7.47 -0.30 6.71
CA THR A 95 7.73 1.06 6.20
C THR A 95 7.07 1.24 4.83
N LYS A 96 6.23 2.26 4.69
CA LYS A 96 5.51 2.58 3.46
C LYS A 96 6.13 3.79 2.76
N LEU A 97 6.35 3.70 1.46
CA LEU A 97 6.77 4.83 0.62
C LEU A 97 5.78 5.01 -0.52
N THR A 98 5.20 6.20 -0.63
CA THR A 98 4.41 6.58 -1.80
C THR A 98 5.33 6.92 -2.96
N ARG A 99 4.84 6.80 -4.18
CA ARG A 99 5.52 7.33 -5.37
C ARG A 99 5.85 8.82 -5.17
N GLY A 100 7.05 9.23 -5.57
CA GLY A 100 7.60 10.58 -5.34
C GLY A 100 8.22 10.82 -3.95
N SER A 101 8.33 9.80 -3.09
CA SER A 101 8.84 9.95 -1.71
C SER A 101 10.19 9.28 -1.49
N SER A 102 10.81 9.59 -0.35
CA SER A 102 12.03 8.90 0.10
C SER A 102 12.02 8.66 1.60
N PHE A 103 12.69 7.59 2.00
CA PHE A 103 12.95 7.22 3.38
C PHE A 103 14.46 7.18 3.62
N ARG A 104 14.89 7.57 4.80
CA ARG A 104 16.29 7.49 5.23
C ARG A 104 16.34 6.98 6.66
N THR A 105 17.19 6.00 6.93
CA THR A 105 17.28 5.34 8.24
C THR A 105 17.78 6.29 9.34
N ASN A 106 18.70 7.20 9.00
CA ASN A 106 19.19 8.22 9.91
C ASN A 106 19.82 9.42 9.15
N THR A 107 20.16 10.49 9.88
CA THR A 107 20.79 11.71 9.33
C THR A 107 22.31 11.71 9.38
N SER A 108 22.94 10.61 9.82
CA SER A 108 24.38 10.50 9.97
C SER A 108 25.10 10.27 8.63
N SER A 109 26.42 10.09 8.71
CA SER A 109 27.25 9.69 7.57
C SER A 109 27.13 8.21 7.24
N TYR A 110 26.41 7.40 8.02
CA TYR A 110 26.19 5.97 7.75
C TYR A 110 24.69 5.67 7.70
N TYR A 111 24.14 5.37 6.53
CA TYR A 111 22.70 5.28 6.35
C TYR A 111 22.29 4.40 5.17
N ALA A 112 21.04 3.95 5.18
CA ALA A 112 20.33 3.53 3.98
C ALA A 112 19.35 4.63 3.56
N LYS A 113 19.26 4.88 2.25
CA LYS A 113 18.26 5.77 1.65
C LYS A 113 17.49 5.00 0.60
N ILE A 114 16.18 5.07 0.68
CA ILE A 114 15.28 4.42 -0.26
C ILE A 114 14.45 5.51 -0.90
N THR A 115 14.44 5.56 -2.23
CA THR A 115 13.71 6.58 -2.98
C THR A 115 12.77 5.90 -3.95
N PHE A 116 11.48 6.24 -3.88
CA PHE A 116 10.51 5.83 -4.88
C PHE A 116 10.18 7.06 -5.73
N SER A 117 10.80 7.16 -6.91
CA SER A 117 10.65 8.29 -7.82
C SER A 117 9.28 8.28 -8.51
N GLU A 118 8.85 9.45 -9.00
CA GLU A 118 7.58 9.60 -9.72
C GLU A 118 7.50 8.71 -10.98
N ASP A 119 8.63 8.53 -11.66
CA ASP A 119 8.77 7.71 -12.87
C ASP A 119 8.62 6.19 -12.64
N GLY A 120 8.56 5.74 -11.39
CA GLY A 120 8.46 4.31 -11.04
C GLY A 120 9.77 3.65 -10.65
N THR A 121 10.86 4.42 -10.59
CA THR A 121 12.14 3.91 -10.13
C THR A 121 12.15 3.81 -8.60
N LEU A 122 12.30 2.60 -8.07
CA LEU A 122 12.55 2.36 -6.65
C LEU A 122 14.03 2.03 -6.46
N ARG A 123 14.74 2.93 -5.80
CA ARG A 123 16.19 2.87 -5.59
C ARG A 123 16.53 2.67 -4.13
N PHE A 124 17.43 1.73 -3.87
CA PHE A 124 17.99 1.44 -2.55
C PHE A 124 19.47 1.80 -2.55
N ASP A 125 19.85 2.78 -1.75
CA ASP A 125 21.23 3.23 -1.59
C ASP A 125 21.72 2.89 -0.18
N GLY A 126 22.83 2.15 -0.10
CA GLY A 126 23.60 1.96 1.13
C GLY A 126 24.80 2.88 1.16
N TYR A 127 25.03 3.53 2.29
CA TYR A 127 26.23 4.30 2.53
C TYR A 127 26.77 4.01 3.93
N ASP A 128 27.58 2.96 4.06
CA ASP A 128 28.46 2.68 5.19
C ASP A 128 29.89 2.49 4.70
N ALA A 129 30.72 3.54 4.78
CA ALA A 129 32.07 3.51 4.24
C ALA A 129 33.05 2.63 5.03
N SER A 130 32.69 2.27 6.27
CA SER A 130 33.48 1.39 7.14
C SER A 130 33.26 -0.08 6.78
N ASN A 131 32.03 -0.42 6.38
CA ASN A 131 31.55 -1.79 6.16
C ASN A 131 31.09 -1.98 4.71
N LYS A 132 32.05 -1.91 3.77
CA LYS A 132 31.74 -1.73 2.34
C LYS A 132 31.13 -2.97 1.67
N VAL A 133 31.49 -4.15 2.15
CA VAL A 133 31.06 -5.43 1.58
C VAL A 133 29.76 -5.95 2.20
N ASP A 134 29.36 -5.36 3.32
CA ASP A 134 28.24 -5.79 4.14
C ASP A 134 26.93 -5.29 3.54
N THR A 135 25.96 -6.20 3.44
CA THR A 135 24.73 -5.98 2.66
C THR A 135 23.50 -5.89 3.55
N ALA A 136 22.46 -5.27 3.00
CA ALA A 136 21.10 -5.38 3.50
C ALA A 136 20.19 -5.84 2.37
N SER A 137 19.21 -6.67 2.72
CA SER A 137 18.17 -7.15 1.81
C SER A 137 16.78 -6.88 2.37
N LEU A 138 15.86 -6.41 1.52
CA LEU A 138 14.47 -6.10 1.89
C LEU A 138 13.50 -6.75 0.91
N ASN A 139 12.37 -7.24 1.41
CA ASN A 139 11.23 -7.54 0.57
C ASN A 139 10.50 -6.23 0.21
N VAL A 140 10.02 -6.18 -1.03
CA VAL A 140 9.28 -5.06 -1.59
C VAL A 140 7.93 -5.58 -2.03
N GLU A 141 6.87 -5.01 -1.48
CA GLU A 141 5.49 -5.25 -1.89
C GLU A 141 4.91 -3.95 -2.47
N GLY A 142 4.53 -3.96 -3.74
CA GLY A 142 3.94 -2.80 -4.43
C GLY A 142 2.42 -2.93 -4.51
N TYR A 143 1.73 -1.86 -4.12
CA TYR A 143 0.29 -1.82 -3.97
C TYR A 143 -0.38 -0.78 -4.86
N HIS A 144 -1.59 -1.10 -5.31
CA HIS A 144 -2.51 -0.19 -6.01
C HIS A 144 -3.72 0.13 -5.12
N TYR A 145 -4.09 1.41 -5.01
CA TYR A 145 -5.30 1.84 -4.31
C TYR A 145 -6.54 1.78 -5.22
N TYR A 146 -7.70 1.51 -4.62
CA TYR A 146 -9.01 1.53 -5.26
C TYR A 146 -9.81 2.80 -4.96
#